data_AF-A0A955BYF4-F1
#
_entry.id   AF-A0A955BYF4-F1
#
_cell.length_a   1.000
_cell.length_b   1.000
_cell.length_c   1.000
_cell.angle_alpha   90.00
_cell.angle_beta   90.00
_cell.angle_gamma   90.00
#
_symmetry.space_group_name_H-M   'P 1'
#
loop_
_entity.id
_entity.type
_entity.pdbx_description
1 polymer ?
#
loop_
_entity_poly.entity_id
_entity_poly.type
_entity_poly.pdbx_seq_one_letter_code
_entity_poly.pdbx_strand_id
1 'polypeptide(L)'
;MTKLSRPCATHAPRRGSILVVVVVVIAMMTVAGMAYFEWTFTERRASKLYGRQMQTRALADSGVELARALLTRDPQVIQQEGGLYVNPTWFQGYLLADNEQAALRARVSLVAPLEDNGDFIGYRFGLENESARLNLNTLLLADNYVEDGARTQLMSLPGMTESIADAILDWMDEDDEVRPFGAELTYYSSLETPLAPQNGPLECLEQLLLVRDVTPALLYGLDTNRNHVIDGAEALAQLPPEVDNSNGAMNRGWSAYLTLYSAEANLNPDGEPKINVNMEDLEELHTQLADALGPDKANFIVAYRQGGAADEDSTLPTVSPSTATMDYSLPGSETVSSLLDLIGVNVEFSDNGQAAVMTSPFPAESGSARTYLPELLDELTVSAEASTPGRLNINQAPRVLLYGVPNMPPEVVEQLIATRM
;
A
#
# COMPACT_ATOMS: atom_id res chain seq x y z
N MET A 1 59.36 110.37 3.74
CA MET A 1 58.98 109.19 4.55
C MET A 1 58.10 108.28 3.72
N THR A 2 58.64 107.10 3.44
CA THR A 2 58.17 106.00 2.60
C THR A 2 56.91 105.34 3.17
N LYS A 3 55.91 105.06 2.31
CA LYS A 3 54.95 103.98 2.55
C LYS A 3 54.76 103.18 1.26
N LEU A 4 55.25 101.95 1.31
CA LEU A 4 55.21 100.94 0.25
C LEU A 4 53.76 100.54 -0.09
N SER A 5 53.43 100.55 -1.38
CA SER A 5 52.27 99.85 -1.94
C SER A 5 52.58 98.35 -2.11
N ARG A 6 51.79 97.47 -1.49
CA ARG A 6 51.84 96.02 -1.74
C ARG A 6 50.97 95.67 -2.96
N PRO A 7 51.41 94.78 -3.87
CA PRO A 7 50.58 94.34 -4.99
C PRO A 7 49.51 93.35 -4.51
N CYS A 8 48.30 93.52 -5.06
CA CYS A 8 47.17 92.63 -4.84
C CYS A 8 47.37 91.36 -5.68
N ALA A 9 47.47 90.19 -5.05
CA ALA A 9 47.54 88.91 -5.74
C ALA A 9 46.13 88.48 -6.19
N THR A 10 45.91 88.38 -7.49
CA THR A 10 44.68 87.82 -8.08
C THR A 10 44.62 86.31 -7.84
N HIS A 11 43.69 85.85 -7.01
CA HIS A 11 43.37 84.42 -6.87
C HIS A 11 42.57 83.94 -8.09
N ALA A 12 43.10 82.95 -8.81
CA ALA A 12 42.33 82.21 -9.81
C ALA A 12 41.23 81.41 -9.11
N PRO A 13 39.96 81.45 -9.57
CA PRO A 13 38.88 80.68 -8.96
C PRO A 13 39.17 79.18 -9.16
N ARG A 14 39.52 78.48 -8.08
CA ARG A 14 39.60 77.02 -8.06
C ARG A 14 38.19 76.46 -8.27
N ARG A 15 37.92 75.90 -9.46
CA ARG A 15 36.68 75.19 -9.77
C ARG A 15 36.58 73.96 -8.87
N GLY A 16 35.65 73.97 -7.91
CA GLY A 16 35.42 72.86 -6.98
C GLY A 16 34.69 71.69 -7.66
N SER A 17 35.41 70.86 -8.42
CA SER A 17 34.88 69.62 -9.05
C SER A 17 35.18 68.34 -8.25
N ILE A 18 36.12 68.39 -7.31
CA ILE A 18 36.63 67.22 -6.57
C ILE A 18 35.53 66.60 -5.69
N LEU A 19 34.72 67.41 -5.02
CA LEU A 19 33.65 66.90 -4.14
C LEU A 19 32.60 66.09 -4.93
N VAL A 20 32.22 66.56 -6.13
CA VAL A 20 31.23 65.87 -6.98
C VAL A 20 31.80 64.54 -7.48
N VAL A 21 33.06 64.52 -7.90
CA VAL A 21 33.74 63.27 -8.31
C VAL A 21 33.81 62.29 -7.14
N VAL A 22 34.17 62.75 -5.94
CA VAL A 22 34.23 61.90 -4.74
C VAL A 22 32.86 61.32 -4.38
N VAL A 23 31.79 62.13 -4.43
CA VAL A 23 30.42 61.66 -4.15
C VAL A 23 29.97 60.62 -5.17
N VAL A 24 30.25 60.83 -6.46
CA VAL A 24 29.90 59.85 -7.51
C VAL A 24 30.68 58.55 -7.31
N VAL A 25 31.98 58.62 -7.00
CA VAL A 25 32.80 57.43 -6.72
C VAL A 25 32.28 56.69 -5.50
N ILE A 26 31.96 57.39 -4.41
CA ILE A 26 31.38 56.77 -3.21
C ILE A 26 30.04 56.13 -3.54
N ALA A 27 29.14 56.83 -4.24
CA ALA A 27 27.83 56.28 -4.63
C ALA A 27 27.98 55.02 -5.49
N MET A 28 28.89 55.02 -6.48
CA MET A 28 29.19 53.85 -7.29
C MET A 28 29.75 52.70 -6.47
N MET A 29 30.67 52.97 -5.52
CA MET A 29 31.19 51.96 -4.61
C MET A 29 30.12 51.40 -3.67
N THR A 30 29.19 52.24 -3.20
CA THR A 30 28.06 51.78 -2.35
C THR A 30 27.11 50.89 -3.13
N VAL A 31 26.76 51.25 -4.37
CA VAL A 31 25.91 50.42 -5.24
C VAL A 31 26.60 49.09 -5.57
N ALA A 32 27.89 49.12 -5.94
CA ALA A 32 28.65 47.90 -6.20
C ALA A 32 28.77 47.01 -4.95
N GLY A 33 29.00 47.62 -3.78
CA GLY A 33 29.03 46.92 -2.50
C GLY A 33 27.70 46.27 -2.14
N MET A 34 26.57 46.99 -2.33
CA MET A 34 25.23 46.44 -2.11
C MET A 34 24.92 45.29 -3.07
N ALA A 35 25.22 45.44 -4.36
CA ALA A 35 25.01 44.38 -5.35
C ALA A 35 25.83 43.12 -5.03
N TYR A 36 27.10 43.29 -4.64
CA TYR A 36 27.96 42.18 -4.22
C TYR A 36 27.44 41.49 -2.96
N PHE A 37 26.95 42.27 -1.99
CA PHE A 37 26.38 41.76 -0.75
C PHE A 37 25.12 40.93 -1.02
N GLU A 38 24.17 41.46 -1.78
CA GLU A 38 22.93 40.74 -2.15
C GLU A 38 23.24 39.44 -2.89
N TRP A 39 24.13 39.47 -3.87
CA TRP A 39 24.54 38.26 -4.62
C TRP A 39 25.19 37.22 -3.70
N THR A 40 26.17 37.63 -2.88
CA THR A 40 26.90 36.70 -2.00
C THR A 40 26.01 36.10 -0.93
N PHE A 41 25.08 36.87 -0.36
CA PHE A 41 24.15 36.35 0.65
C PHE A 41 23.11 35.41 0.05
N THR A 42 22.62 35.71 -1.14
CA THR A 42 21.70 34.84 -1.88
C THR A 42 22.39 33.53 -2.22
N GLU A 43 23.62 33.60 -2.77
CA GLU A 43 24.42 32.41 -3.09
C GLU A 43 24.70 31.57 -1.85
N ARG A 44 25.14 32.20 -0.75
CA ARG A 44 25.38 31.49 0.51
C ARG A 44 24.12 30.84 1.07
N ARG A 45 22.96 31.49 0.96
CA ARG A 45 21.66 30.91 1.37
C ARG A 45 21.30 29.73 0.47
N ALA A 46 21.46 29.88 -0.85
CA ALA A 46 21.20 28.82 -1.83
C ALA A 46 22.09 27.60 -1.57
N SER A 47 23.42 27.78 -1.40
CA SER A 47 24.33 26.66 -1.09
C SER A 47 23.97 25.95 0.22
N LYS A 48 23.56 26.71 1.26
CA LYS A 48 23.11 26.13 2.52
C LYS A 48 21.80 25.35 2.37
N LEU A 49 20.83 25.89 1.64
CA LEU A 49 19.55 25.23 1.39
C LEU A 49 19.77 23.96 0.56
N TYR A 50 20.60 24.02 -0.47
CA TYR A 50 20.97 22.87 -1.29
C TYR A 50 21.63 21.77 -0.43
N GLY A 51 22.61 22.11 0.40
CA GLY A 51 23.24 21.17 1.33
C GLY A 51 22.25 20.55 2.31
N ARG A 52 21.32 21.36 2.85
CA ARG A 52 20.26 20.88 3.74
C ARG A 52 19.28 19.96 3.01
N GLN A 53 18.87 20.29 1.79
CA GLN A 53 17.93 19.47 1.02
C GLN A 53 18.53 18.10 0.72
N MET A 54 19.81 18.04 0.32
CA MET A 54 20.51 16.78 0.13
C MET A 54 20.60 15.97 1.43
N GLN A 55 20.90 16.64 2.55
CA GLN A 55 20.93 16.00 3.86
C GLN A 55 19.54 15.48 4.27
N THR A 56 18.48 16.26 4.09
CA THR A 56 17.10 15.86 4.39
C THR A 56 16.68 14.64 3.59
N ARG A 57 17.03 14.59 2.29
CA ARG A 57 16.75 13.42 1.45
C ARG A 57 17.48 12.18 1.96
N ALA A 58 18.78 12.27 2.22
CA ALA A 58 19.55 11.14 2.75
C ALA A 58 19.04 10.67 4.13
N LEU A 59 18.53 11.59 4.96
CA LEU A 59 17.89 11.25 6.23
C LEU A 59 16.54 10.55 6.04
N ALA A 60 15.75 10.96 5.05
CA ALA A 60 14.51 10.25 4.70
C ALA A 60 14.81 8.82 4.25
N ASP A 61 15.81 8.62 3.39
CA ASP A 61 16.25 7.29 2.94
C ASP A 61 16.75 6.45 4.13
N SER A 62 17.49 7.06 5.06
CA SER A 62 17.91 6.41 6.31
C SER A 62 16.74 6.01 7.21
N GLY A 63 15.63 6.76 7.16
CA GLY A 63 14.39 6.42 7.83
C GLY A 63 13.73 5.16 7.29
N VAL A 64 13.81 4.93 5.97
CA VAL A 64 13.35 3.70 5.34
C VAL A 64 14.20 2.50 5.78
N GLU A 65 15.52 2.67 5.84
CA GLU A 65 16.42 1.62 6.35
C GLU A 65 16.18 1.32 7.84
N LEU A 66 15.87 2.34 8.65
CA LEU A 66 15.45 2.15 10.03
C LEU A 66 14.17 1.30 10.11
N ALA A 67 13.16 1.60 9.30
CA ALA A 67 11.94 0.79 9.24
C ALA A 67 12.25 -0.67 8.88
N ARG A 68 13.08 -0.91 7.86
CA ARG A 68 13.50 -2.26 7.47
C ARG A 68 14.21 -3.00 8.60
N ALA A 69 15.15 -2.35 9.29
CA ALA A 69 15.89 -2.95 10.40
C ALA A 69 14.98 -3.28 11.60
N LEU A 70 13.91 -2.51 11.82
CA LEU A 70 12.91 -2.81 12.84
C LEU A 70 12.05 -4.02 12.44
N LEU A 71 11.68 -4.14 11.16
CA LEU A 71 10.89 -5.25 10.63
C LEU A 71 11.63 -6.59 10.64
N THR A 72 12.97 -6.60 10.61
CA THR A 72 13.77 -7.83 10.70
C THR A 72 13.93 -8.39 12.11
N ARG A 73 13.41 -7.71 13.14
CA ARG A 73 13.49 -8.20 14.52
C ARG A 73 12.51 -9.35 14.74
N ASP A 74 12.79 -10.12 15.77
CA ASP A 74 11.89 -11.18 16.21
C ASP A 74 10.47 -10.62 16.49
N PRO A 75 9.41 -11.21 15.91
CA PRO A 75 8.03 -10.74 16.10
C PRO A 75 7.59 -10.66 17.56
N GLN A 76 8.07 -11.56 18.43
CA GLN A 76 7.77 -11.54 19.86
C GLN A 76 8.40 -10.33 20.53
N VAL A 77 9.62 -9.96 20.16
CA VAL A 77 10.30 -8.76 20.67
C VAL A 77 9.56 -7.51 20.21
N ILE A 78 9.15 -7.46 18.95
CA ILE A 78 8.35 -6.36 18.40
C ILE A 78 7.08 -6.18 19.22
N GLN A 79 6.35 -7.27 19.50
CA GLN A 79 5.12 -7.20 20.27
C GLN A 79 5.35 -6.77 21.73
N GLN A 80 6.42 -7.25 22.36
CA GLN A 80 6.78 -6.87 23.74
C GLN A 80 7.17 -5.39 23.86
N GLU A 81 7.77 -4.80 22.83
CA GLU A 81 8.18 -3.39 22.81
C GLU A 81 7.08 -2.43 22.28
N GLY A 82 5.82 -2.89 22.21
CA GLY A 82 4.66 -2.05 21.87
C GLY A 82 4.19 -2.16 20.43
N GLY A 83 4.73 -3.09 19.64
CA GLY A 83 4.28 -3.37 18.28
C GLY A 83 4.69 -2.33 17.24
N LEU A 84 4.17 -2.49 16.02
CA LEU A 84 4.49 -1.63 14.87
C LEU A 84 3.40 -0.60 14.55
N TYR A 85 2.17 -0.83 15.00
CA TYR A 85 1.02 -0.02 14.61
C TYR A 85 1.03 1.37 15.28
N VAL A 86 1.16 1.45 16.60
CA VAL A 86 1.30 2.72 17.33
C VAL A 86 2.47 2.57 18.30
N ASN A 87 3.64 3.09 17.94
CA ASN A 87 4.82 3.03 18.80
C ASN A 87 5.65 4.32 18.70
N PRO A 88 5.25 5.38 19.42
CA PRO A 88 5.99 6.64 19.43
C PRO A 88 7.44 6.49 19.90
N THR A 89 7.75 5.50 20.76
CA THR A 89 9.12 5.26 21.24
C THR A 89 10.07 4.92 20.09
N TRP A 90 9.61 4.11 19.13
CA TRP A 90 10.40 3.73 17.97
C TRP A 90 10.27 4.72 16.81
N PHE A 91 9.09 5.32 16.64
CA PHE A 91 8.74 6.03 15.40
C PHE A 91 8.62 7.56 15.54
N GLN A 92 8.70 8.13 16.74
CA GLN A 92 8.62 9.59 16.93
C GLN A 92 10.01 10.18 17.22
N GLY A 93 10.50 11.01 16.31
CA GLY A 93 11.70 11.83 16.53
C GLY A 93 12.97 11.03 16.79
N TYR A 94 13.09 9.84 16.19
CA TYR A 94 14.25 8.96 16.32
C TYR A 94 15.52 9.67 15.86
N LEU A 95 16.54 9.68 16.73
CA LEU A 95 17.80 10.37 16.47
C LEU A 95 18.68 9.52 15.54
N LEU A 96 18.83 9.94 14.28
CA LEU A 96 19.69 9.28 13.30
C LEU A 96 21.11 9.84 13.32
N ALA A 97 21.27 11.15 13.51
CA ALA A 97 22.57 11.77 13.61
C ALA A 97 22.56 12.88 14.67
N ASP A 98 23.45 12.75 15.65
CA ASP A 98 23.62 13.77 16.68
C ASP A 98 24.52 14.91 16.20
N ASN A 99 24.34 16.07 16.82
CA ASN A 99 25.13 17.27 16.57
C ASN A 99 25.19 18.11 17.85
N GLU A 100 26.31 18.78 18.06
CA GLU A 100 26.49 19.73 19.18
C GLU A 100 25.46 20.87 19.10
N GLN A 101 25.15 21.33 17.88
CA GLN A 101 24.11 22.31 17.66
C GLN A 101 22.76 21.60 17.54
N ALA A 102 21.86 21.85 18.50
CA ALA A 102 20.53 21.24 18.51
C ALA A 102 19.75 21.43 17.19
N ALA A 103 19.95 22.57 16.52
CA ALA A 103 19.32 22.89 15.23
C ALA A 103 19.83 22.05 14.04
N LEU A 104 20.93 21.31 14.22
CA LEU A 104 21.53 20.45 13.19
C LEU A 104 21.39 18.95 13.53
N ARG A 105 20.71 18.60 14.62
CA ARG A 105 20.40 17.21 14.95
C ARG A 105 19.39 16.67 13.96
N ALA A 106 19.68 15.50 13.42
CA ALA A 106 18.81 14.83 12.47
C ALA A 106 17.90 13.86 13.20
N ARG A 107 16.60 14.11 13.11
CA ARG A 107 15.57 13.20 13.61
C ARG A 107 14.63 12.81 12.50
N VAL A 108 14.18 11.56 12.55
CA VAL A 108 13.16 11.04 11.64
C VAL A 108 11.96 10.61 12.45
N SER A 109 10.77 10.84 11.91
CA SER A 109 9.55 10.24 12.41
C SER A 109 8.90 9.45 11.29
N LEU A 110 8.41 8.26 11.60
CA LEU A 110 7.62 7.44 10.69
C LEU A 110 6.17 7.62 11.10
N VAL A 111 5.36 8.10 10.16
CA VAL A 111 3.95 8.43 10.40
C VAL A 111 3.08 7.61 9.48
N ALA A 112 1.89 7.28 9.98
CA ALA A 112 0.86 6.61 9.22
C ALA A 112 -0.52 7.12 9.66
N PRO A 113 -1.57 6.92 8.86
CA PRO A 113 -2.93 7.29 9.22
C PRO A 113 -3.41 6.70 10.55
N LEU A 114 -4.09 7.53 11.35
CA LEU A 114 -4.83 7.10 12.52
C LEU A 114 -6.33 7.13 12.20
N GLU A 115 -6.97 5.99 12.40
CA GLU A 115 -8.40 5.82 12.19
C GLU A 115 -9.07 5.46 13.53
N ASP A 116 -10.26 6.01 13.77
CA ASP A 116 -11.13 5.65 14.89
C ASP A 116 -12.47 5.20 14.32
N ASN A 117 -12.88 3.97 14.63
CA ASN A 117 -14.02 3.31 14.01
C ASN A 117 -14.01 3.39 12.47
N GLY A 118 -12.85 3.36 11.82
CA GLY A 118 -12.72 3.46 10.36
C GLY A 118 -12.84 4.88 9.78
N ASP A 119 -12.95 5.89 10.64
CA ASP A 119 -12.90 7.29 10.24
C ASP A 119 -11.52 7.87 10.52
N PHE A 120 -10.95 8.61 9.57
CA PHE A 120 -9.64 9.23 9.74
C PHE A 120 -9.70 10.39 10.75
N ILE A 121 -8.88 10.32 11.80
CA ILE A 121 -8.83 11.35 12.85
C ILE A 121 -7.47 12.05 12.97
N GLY A 122 -6.48 11.65 12.16
CA GLY A 122 -5.17 12.28 12.12
C GLY A 122 -4.07 11.27 11.77
N TYR A 123 -2.86 11.51 12.24
CA TYR A 123 -1.75 10.57 12.06
C TYR A 123 -1.27 10.00 13.39
N ARG A 124 -0.61 8.85 13.32
CA ARG A 124 0.06 8.15 14.41
C ARG A 124 1.52 7.90 14.06
N PHE A 125 2.35 7.66 15.07
CA PHE A 125 3.74 7.25 14.89
C PHE A 125 3.81 5.73 14.84
N GLY A 126 4.02 5.19 13.64
CA GLY A 126 3.88 3.76 13.38
C GLY A 126 3.95 3.43 11.91
N LEU A 127 3.77 2.14 11.62
CA LEU A 127 3.70 1.59 10.26
C LEU A 127 2.27 1.18 9.93
N GLU A 128 1.98 1.09 8.64
CA GLU A 128 0.73 0.58 8.09
C GLU A 128 1.05 -0.51 7.08
N ASN A 129 0.18 -1.51 6.97
CA ASN A 129 0.31 -2.54 5.95
C ASN A 129 -0.35 -2.05 4.66
N GLU A 130 0.36 -2.10 3.54
CA GLU A 130 -0.23 -1.78 2.22
C GLU A 130 -1.43 -2.68 1.89
N SER A 131 -1.46 -3.92 2.38
CA SER A 131 -2.61 -4.81 2.26
C SER A 131 -3.86 -4.31 2.99
N ALA A 132 -3.79 -3.24 3.80
CA ALA A 132 -4.98 -2.56 4.32
C ALA A 132 -5.73 -1.78 3.21
N ARG A 133 -5.07 -1.50 2.09
CA ARG A 133 -5.63 -0.83 0.92
C ARG A 133 -5.91 -1.83 -0.19
N LEU A 134 -6.84 -1.46 -1.06
CA LEU A 134 -7.22 -2.24 -2.22
C LEU A 134 -6.11 -2.16 -3.28
N ASN A 135 -5.52 -3.29 -3.64
CA ASN A 135 -4.51 -3.35 -4.68
C ASN A 135 -5.15 -3.43 -6.06
N LEU A 136 -4.98 -2.38 -6.86
CA LEU A 136 -5.57 -2.27 -8.20
C LEU A 136 -4.99 -3.34 -9.15
N ASN A 137 -3.69 -3.61 -9.08
CA ASN A 137 -3.00 -4.52 -10.01
C ASN A 137 -3.40 -5.99 -9.82
N THR A 138 -4.11 -6.30 -8.74
CA THR A 138 -4.61 -7.65 -8.43
C THR A 138 -6.13 -7.70 -8.44
N LEU A 139 -6.79 -6.58 -8.72
CA LEU A 139 -8.23 -6.41 -8.58
C LEU A 139 -9.02 -7.29 -9.55
N LEU A 140 -8.53 -7.44 -10.80
CA LEU A 140 -9.15 -8.29 -11.83
C LEU A 140 -9.21 -9.77 -11.40
N LEU A 141 -8.35 -10.21 -10.49
CA LEU A 141 -8.43 -11.57 -9.94
C LEU A 141 -9.71 -11.81 -9.14
N ALA A 142 -10.39 -10.76 -8.67
CA ALA A 142 -11.65 -10.87 -7.94
C ALA A 142 -12.77 -11.47 -8.80
N ASP A 143 -12.76 -11.21 -10.11
CA ASP A 143 -13.79 -11.71 -11.04
C ASP A 143 -13.73 -13.24 -11.20
N ASN A 144 -12.59 -13.87 -10.89
CA ASN A 144 -12.47 -15.32 -10.87
C ASN A 144 -13.24 -15.99 -9.71
N TYR A 145 -13.53 -15.23 -8.64
CA TYR A 145 -14.19 -15.76 -7.45
C TYR A 145 -15.68 -15.38 -7.38
N VAL A 146 -16.03 -14.17 -7.84
CA VAL A 146 -17.39 -13.66 -7.83
C VAL A 146 -17.61 -12.87 -9.12
N GLU A 147 -18.74 -13.09 -9.77
CA GLU A 147 -19.16 -12.32 -10.96
C GLU A 147 -19.18 -10.82 -10.64
N ASP A 148 -18.51 -10.02 -11.47
CA ASP A 148 -18.30 -8.57 -11.28
C ASP A 148 -17.67 -8.20 -9.91
N GLY A 149 -16.84 -9.09 -9.34
CA GLY A 149 -16.17 -8.91 -8.07
C GLY A 149 -15.24 -7.70 -8.03
N ALA A 150 -14.53 -7.43 -9.13
CA ALA A 150 -13.64 -6.28 -9.28
C ALA A 150 -14.43 -4.96 -9.23
N ARG A 151 -15.52 -4.87 -9.99
CA ARG A 151 -16.43 -3.71 -9.99
C ARG A 151 -17.05 -3.50 -8.61
N THR A 152 -17.52 -4.58 -7.97
CA THR A 152 -18.13 -4.52 -6.63
C THR A 152 -17.19 -3.90 -5.59
N GLN A 153 -15.91 -4.28 -5.63
CA GLN A 153 -14.90 -3.70 -4.72
C GLN A 153 -14.66 -2.21 -5.00
N LEU A 154 -14.56 -1.78 -6.27
CA LEU A 154 -14.42 -0.36 -6.61
C LEU A 154 -15.64 0.46 -6.20
N MET A 155 -16.85 -0.09 -6.36
CA MET A 155 -18.10 0.58 -6.01
C MET A 155 -18.23 0.88 -4.51
N SER A 156 -17.40 0.27 -3.66
CA SER A 156 -17.31 0.65 -2.24
C SER A 156 -16.67 2.01 -2.01
N LEU A 157 -15.86 2.50 -2.95
CA LEU A 157 -15.17 3.77 -2.82
C LEU A 157 -16.14 4.95 -2.90
N PRO A 158 -15.98 5.98 -2.05
CA PRO A 158 -16.85 7.15 -2.07
C PRO A 158 -16.75 7.88 -3.40
N GLY A 159 -17.91 8.26 -3.96
CA GLY A 159 -17.99 8.94 -5.25
C GLY A 159 -17.70 8.05 -6.48
N MET A 160 -17.53 6.73 -6.29
CA MET A 160 -17.40 5.81 -7.42
C MET A 160 -18.75 5.64 -8.13
N THR A 161 -18.71 5.56 -9.46
CA THR A 161 -19.86 5.26 -10.31
C THR A 161 -19.55 4.05 -11.17
N GLU A 162 -20.57 3.35 -11.65
CA GLU A 162 -20.38 2.17 -12.53
C GLU A 162 -19.55 2.54 -13.78
N SER A 163 -19.77 3.73 -14.34
CA SER A 163 -19.03 4.19 -15.53
C SER A 163 -17.56 4.50 -15.27
N ILE A 164 -17.21 4.91 -14.04
CA ILE A 164 -15.81 5.10 -13.66
C ILE A 164 -15.17 3.76 -13.30
N ALA A 165 -15.88 2.91 -12.55
CA ALA A 165 -15.39 1.59 -12.17
C ALA A 165 -15.07 0.75 -13.41
N ASP A 166 -16.01 0.62 -14.35
CA ASP A 166 -15.81 -0.12 -15.60
C ASP A 166 -14.68 0.51 -16.44
N ALA A 167 -14.58 1.84 -16.51
CA ALA A 167 -13.51 2.51 -17.25
C ALA A 167 -12.12 2.31 -16.61
N ILE A 168 -12.03 2.16 -15.28
CA ILE A 168 -10.79 1.80 -14.59
C ILE A 168 -10.40 0.35 -14.93
N LEU A 169 -11.38 -0.56 -14.97
CA LEU A 169 -11.12 -1.96 -15.28
C LEU A 169 -10.69 -2.14 -16.75
N ASP A 170 -11.39 -1.51 -17.71
CA ASP A 170 -11.05 -1.49 -19.16
C ASP A 170 -9.70 -0.80 -19.43
N TRP A 171 -9.27 0.10 -18.54
CA TRP A 171 -7.95 0.70 -18.68
C TRP A 171 -6.82 -0.29 -18.38
N MET A 172 -7.11 -1.35 -17.63
CA MET A 172 -6.12 -2.22 -16.98
C MET A 172 -6.10 -3.66 -17.50
N ASP A 173 -7.20 -4.19 -18.00
CA ASP A 173 -7.24 -5.55 -18.55
C ASP A 173 -6.57 -5.64 -19.92
N GLU A 174 -6.25 -6.86 -20.33
CA GLU A 174 -5.39 -7.08 -21.51
C GLU A 174 -6.18 -7.09 -22.83
N ASP A 175 -7.50 -7.23 -22.76
CA ASP A 175 -8.35 -7.32 -23.93
C ASP A 175 -8.81 -5.94 -24.45
N ASP A 176 -9.66 -5.94 -25.48
CA ASP A 176 -10.24 -4.74 -26.07
C ASP A 176 -11.80 -4.78 -25.94
N GLU A 177 -12.33 -5.65 -25.07
CA GLU A 177 -13.76 -5.84 -24.87
C GLU A 177 -14.33 -4.80 -23.90
N VAL A 178 -15.02 -3.81 -24.45
CA VAL A 178 -15.64 -2.74 -23.66
C VAL A 178 -16.68 -3.30 -22.68
N ARG A 179 -16.48 -3.09 -21.38
CA ARG A 179 -17.48 -3.37 -20.34
C ARG A 179 -18.75 -2.53 -20.53
N PRO A 180 -19.90 -2.90 -19.91
CA PRO A 180 -21.19 -2.23 -20.15
C PRO A 180 -21.16 -0.71 -20.06
N PHE A 181 -20.42 -0.16 -19.10
CA PHE A 181 -20.20 1.27 -18.94
C PHE A 181 -18.73 1.64 -19.07
N GLY A 182 -17.91 0.81 -19.71
CA GLY A 182 -16.47 0.99 -19.81
C GLY A 182 -16.02 1.94 -20.91
N ALA A 183 -14.72 1.92 -21.19
CA ALA A 183 -14.07 2.71 -22.21
C ALA A 183 -12.75 2.06 -22.62
N GLU A 184 -12.62 1.72 -23.91
CA GLU A 184 -11.42 1.11 -24.48
C GLU A 184 -10.69 2.05 -25.46
N LEU A 185 -9.71 1.51 -26.18
CA LEU A 185 -8.95 2.18 -27.24
C LEU A 185 -9.81 3.04 -28.18
N THR A 186 -11.00 2.57 -28.56
CA THR A 186 -11.91 3.34 -29.44
C THR A 186 -12.32 4.68 -28.82
N TYR A 187 -12.57 4.71 -27.51
CA TYR A 187 -12.88 5.94 -26.80
C TYR A 187 -11.64 6.83 -26.67
N TYR A 188 -10.53 6.30 -26.17
CA TYR A 188 -9.33 7.09 -25.87
C TYR A 188 -8.60 7.64 -27.10
N SER A 189 -8.66 6.93 -28.23
CA SER A 189 -8.13 7.42 -29.50
C SER A 189 -8.96 8.56 -30.11
N SER A 190 -10.21 8.75 -29.65
CA SER A 190 -11.10 9.82 -30.12
C SER A 190 -10.93 11.15 -29.38
N LEU A 191 -10.17 11.16 -28.28
CA LEU A 191 -9.90 12.36 -27.48
C LEU A 191 -9.07 13.38 -28.27
N GLU A 192 -9.13 14.66 -27.85
CA GLU A 192 -8.35 15.74 -28.48
C GLU A 192 -6.84 15.44 -28.47
N THR A 193 -6.36 14.83 -27.38
CA THR A 193 -5.04 14.20 -27.32
C THR A 193 -5.26 12.69 -27.26
N PRO A 194 -5.07 11.96 -28.37
CA PRO A 194 -5.27 10.53 -28.42
C PRO A 194 -4.38 9.81 -27.40
N LEU A 195 -4.99 8.91 -26.64
CA LEU A 195 -4.31 8.03 -25.69
C LEU A 195 -4.59 6.58 -26.07
N ALA A 196 -3.72 5.69 -25.59
CA ALA A 196 -3.98 4.27 -25.55
C ALA A 196 -4.20 3.88 -24.07
N PRO A 197 -5.20 3.02 -23.79
CA PRO A 197 -5.27 2.29 -22.53
C PRO A 197 -3.93 1.64 -22.15
N GLN A 198 -3.73 1.41 -20.85
CA GLN A 198 -2.50 0.78 -20.37
C GLN A 198 -2.46 -0.71 -20.76
N ASN A 199 -3.61 -1.37 -20.76
CA ASN A 199 -3.80 -2.81 -20.95
C ASN A 199 -2.78 -3.65 -20.18
N GLY A 200 -2.71 -3.38 -18.88
CA GLY A 200 -1.77 -4.01 -17.98
C GLY A 200 -1.69 -3.31 -16.62
N PRO A 201 -0.75 -3.73 -15.77
CA PRO A 201 -0.60 -3.18 -14.43
C PRO A 201 -0.23 -1.70 -14.48
N LEU A 202 -0.79 -0.94 -13.54
CA LEU A 202 -0.44 0.45 -13.31
C LEU A 202 0.95 0.55 -12.67
N GLU A 203 1.72 1.54 -13.12
CA GLU A 203 3.04 1.90 -12.58
C GLU A 203 2.94 2.95 -11.47
N CYS A 204 1.93 3.84 -11.55
CA CYS A 204 1.64 4.83 -10.51
C CYS A 204 0.16 5.14 -10.41
N LEU A 205 -0.28 5.57 -9.23
CA LEU A 205 -1.69 5.84 -8.98
C LEU A 205 -2.20 7.03 -9.80
N GLU A 206 -1.32 7.98 -10.14
CA GLU A 206 -1.60 9.12 -11.01
C GLU A 206 -2.11 8.72 -12.40
N GLN A 207 -1.80 7.52 -12.89
CA GLN A 207 -2.32 7.04 -14.18
C GLN A 207 -3.85 6.97 -14.20
N LEU A 208 -4.51 6.84 -13.04
CA LEU A 208 -5.97 6.92 -12.96
C LEU A 208 -6.51 8.26 -13.46
N LEU A 209 -5.73 9.35 -13.43
CA LEU A 209 -6.17 10.65 -13.97
C LEU A 209 -6.28 10.67 -15.50
N LEU A 210 -5.80 9.63 -16.18
CA LEU A 210 -5.97 9.44 -17.63
C LEU A 210 -7.26 8.68 -17.97
N VAL A 211 -7.83 7.99 -16.98
CA VAL A 211 -9.07 7.22 -17.11
C VAL A 211 -10.26 8.16 -17.22
N ARG A 212 -11.24 7.77 -18.03
CA ARG A 212 -12.46 8.54 -18.23
C ARG A 212 -13.13 8.91 -16.90
N ASP A 213 -13.51 10.17 -16.77
CA ASP A 213 -14.26 10.76 -15.64
C ASP A 213 -13.58 10.71 -14.26
N VAL A 214 -12.33 10.20 -14.17
CA VAL A 214 -11.53 10.33 -12.94
C VAL A 214 -10.99 11.75 -12.83
N THR A 215 -11.20 12.37 -11.66
CA THR A 215 -10.76 13.74 -11.39
C THR A 215 -9.75 13.81 -10.25
N PRO A 216 -8.90 14.85 -10.17
CA PRO A 216 -8.04 15.06 -9.01
C PRO A 216 -8.80 15.15 -7.69
N ALA A 217 -10.04 15.64 -7.70
CA ALA A 217 -10.90 15.71 -6.53
C ALA A 217 -11.31 14.32 -6.02
N LEU A 218 -11.58 13.37 -6.92
CA LEU A 218 -11.83 11.97 -6.57
C LEU A 218 -10.55 11.28 -6.08
N LEU A 219 -9.42 11.54 -6.73
CA LEU A 219 -8.18 10.83 -6.41
C LEU A 219 -7.52 11.31 -5.11
N TYR A 220 -7.43 12.63 -4.88
CA TYR A 220 -6.71 13.22 -3.75
C TYR A 220 -7.61 13.84 -2.69
N GLY A 221 -8.88 14.11 -3.01
CA GLY A 221 -9.78 14.73 -2.06
C GLY A 221 -9.38 16.18 -1.74
N LEU A 222 -9.50 16.54 -0.46
CA LEU A 222 -9.10 17.86 0.05
C LEU A 222 -7.60 17.96 0.33
N ASP A 223 -6.95 16.85 0.71
CA ASP A 223 -5.51 16.75 0.98
C ASP A 223 -4.69 16.77 -0.32
N THR A 224 -4.71 17.92 -1.01
CA THR A 224 -4.11 18.06 -2.34
C THR A 224 -2.59 17.93 -2.26
N ASN A 225 -1.99 18.32 -1.13
CA ASN A 225 -0.54 18.24 -0.92
C ASN A 225 -0.08 16.90 -0.33
N ARG A 226 -1.01 16.00 0.04
CA ARG A 226 -0.80 14.63 0.52
C ARG A 226 0.05 14.55 1.79
N ASN A 227 -0.13 15.48 2.70
CA ASN A 227 0.60 15.51 3.97
C ASN A 227 -0.19 14.89 5.13
N HIS A 228 -1.37 14.30 4.85
CA HIS A 228 -2.30 13.72 5.81
C HIS A 228 -2.93 14.72 6.78
N VAL A 229 -2.83 16.01 6.53
CA VAL A 229 -3.36 17.08 7.39
C VAL A 229 -4.08 18.09 6.52
N ILE A 230 -5.41 18.11 6.64
CA ILE A 230 -6.23 19.14 6.01
C ILE A 230 -5.94 20.48 6.69
N ASP A 231 -5.22 21.35 6.00
CA ASP A 231 -4.93 22.68 6.50
C ASP A 231 -6.11 23.64 6.31
N GLY A 232 -5.99 24.87 6.83
CA GLY A 232 -7.07 25.85 6.74
C GLY A 232 -7.41 26.29 5.31
N ALA A 233 -6.46 26.19 4.36
CA ALA A 233 -6.72 26.49 2.96
C ALA A 233 -7.44 25.31 2.29
N GLU A 234 -7.02 24.08 2.57
CA GLU A 234 -7.64 22.85 2.07
C GLU A 234 -9.05 22.64 2.65
N ALA A 235 -9.27 22.94 3.93
CA ALA A 235 -10.59 22.85 4.57
C ALA A 235 -11.62 23.82 3.97
N LEU A 236 -11.16 24.90 3.35
CA LEU A 236 -12.01 25.88 2.65
C LEU A 236 -12.22 25.53 1.17
N ALA A 237 -11.46 24.57 0.64
CA ALA A 237 -11.65 24.11 -0.72
C ALA A 237 -12.99 23.37 -0.83
N GLN A 238 -13.76 23.71 -1.86
CA GLN A 238 -15.01 23.02 -2.15
C GLN A 238 -14.71 21.90 -3.14
N LEU A 239 -15.04 20.67 -2.75
CA LEU A 239 -15.08 19.57 -3.70
C LEU A 239 -16.22 19.80 -4.71
N PRO A 240 -16.10 19.26 -5.94
CA PRO A 240 -17.17 19.30 -6.91
C PRO A 240 -18.47 18.74 -6.33
N PRO A 241 -19.65 19.26 -6.72
CA PRO A 241 -20.94 18.82 -6.16
C PRO A 241 -21.22 17.33 -6.35
N GLU A 242 -20.58 16.68 -7.33
CA GLU A 242 -20.71 15.25 -7.59
C GLU A 242 -19.95 14.40 -6.56
N VAL A 243 -19.02 14.99 -5.81
CA VAL A 243 -18.19 14.32 -4.81
C VAL A 243 -18.78 14.55 -3.41
N ASP A 244 -19.51 13.57 -2.90
CA ASP A 244 -20.01 13.62 -1.52
C ASP A 244 -18.86 13.44 -0.52
N ASN A 245 -18.65 14.46 0.31
CA ASN A 245 -17.72 14.44 1.43
C ASN A 245 -18.39 14.82 2.75
N SER A 246 -19.70 14.61 2.87
CA SER A 246 -20.49 14.97 4.06
C SER A 246 -20.02 14.27 5.34
N ASN A 247 -19.42 13.08 5.20
CA ASN A 247 -18.86 12.28 6.29
C ASN A 247 -17.32 12.38 6.42
N GLY A 248 -16.65 13.18 5.57
CA GLY A 248 -15.19 13.31 5.59
C GLY A 248 -14.40 12.17 4.91
N ALA A 249 -15.06 11.15 4.34
CA ALA A 249 -14.39 10.03 3.66
C ALA A 249 -13.55 10.47 2.45
N MET A 250 -13.95 11.56 1.79
CA MET A 250 -13.27 12.15 0.65
C MET A 250 -12.21 13.19 1.04
N ASN A 251 -11.86 13.33 2.32
CA ASN A 251 -10.79 14.26 2.75
C ASN A 251 -9.44 13.91 2.11
N ARG A 252 -9.13 12.61 1.94
CA ARG A 252 -7.87 12.12 1.36
C ARG A 252 -8.03 11.48 -0.04
N GLY A 253 -9.26 11.49 -0.56
CA GLY A 253 -9.64 10.85 -1.82
C GLY A 253 -9.35 9.35 -1.87
N TRP A 254 -9.44 8.79 -3.08
CA TRP A 254 -9.16 7.36 -3.32
C TRP A 254 -7.72 6.95 -3.01
N SER A 255 -6.78 7.89 -2.99
CA SER A 255 -5.37 7.60 -2.64
C SER A 255 -5.18 7.03 -1.23
N ALA A 256 -6.13 7.27 -0.32
CA ALA A 256 -6.13 6.66 1.02
C ALA A 256 -6.61 5.20 1.04
N TYR A 257 -7.30 4.75 -0.01
CA TYR A 257 -7.93 3.42 -0.09
C TYR A 257 -7.26 2.50 -1.10
N LEU A 258 -6.47 3.05 -2.02
CA LEU A 258 -5.86 2.33 -3.13
C LEU A 258 -4.35 2.15 -2.93
N THR A 259 -3.84 1.02 -3.39
CA THR A 259 -2.41 0.75 -3.53
C THR A 259 -2.14 0.03 -4.86
N LEU A 260 -0.89 0.04 -5.28
CA LEU A 260 -0.40 -0.78 -6.40
C LEU A 260 0.48 -1.93 -5.93
N TYR A 261 0.79 -1.95 -4.63
CA TYR A 261 1.80 -2.81 -4.05
C TYR A 261 1.22 -3.46 -2.80
N SER A 262 0.81 -4.71 -2.89
CA SER A 262 0.51 -5.56 -1.73
C SER A 262 1.01 -6.96 -2.00
N ALA A 263 1.64 -7.58 -1.01
CA ALA A 263 2.14 -8.94 -1.11
C ALA A 263 2.15 -9.61 0.26
N GLU A 264 1.98 -10.92 0.26
CA GLU A 264 2.16 -11.78 1.42
C GLU A 264 3.34 -12.72 1.15
N ALA A 265 4.26 -12.85 2.11
CA ALA A 265 5.37 -13.78 1.99
C ALA A 265 4.83 -15.21 2.07
N ASN A 266 5.27 -16.08 1.16
CA ASN A 266 4.87 -17.49 1.14
C ASN A 266 5.76 -18.33 2.07
N LEU A 267 5.90 -17.87 3.32
CA LEU A 267 6.75 -18.47 4.35
C LEU A 267 5.91 -18.84 5.56
N ASN A 268 6.26 -19.94 6.23
CA ASN A 268 5.69 -20.34 7.50
C ASN A 268 6.23 -19.45 8.65
N PRO A 269 5.71 -19.57 9.89
CA PRO A 269 6.17 -18.78 11.03
C PRO A 269 7.65 -18.91 11.36
N ASP A 270 8.28 -20.02 10.97
CA ASP A 270 9.72 -20.28 11.15
C ASP A 270 10.58 -19.65 10.04
N GLY A 271 9.95 -19.08 9.00
CA GLY A 271 10.61 -18.42 7.87
C GLY A 271 11.00 -19.37 6.73
N GLU A 272 10.52 -20.61 6.74
CA GLU A 272 10.72 -21.60 5.68
C GLU A 272 9.57 -21.53 4.64
N PRO A 273 9.79 -21.93 3.38
CA PRO A 273 8.72 -21.97 2.39
C PRO A 273 7.55 -22.86 2.82
N LYS A 274 6.32 -22.39 2.64
CA LYS A 274 5.11 -23.18 2.91
C LYS A 274 5.02 -24.40 1.99
N ILE A 275 4.37 -25.46 2.48
CA ILE A 275 4.16 -26.70 1.73
C ILE A 275 3.12 -26.46 0.63
N ASN A 276 3.52 -26.64 -0.62
CA ASN A 276 2.61 -26.50 -1.76
C ASN A 276 1.73 -27.75 -1.91
N VAL A 277 0.43 -27.62 -1.61
CA VAL A 277 -0.54 -28.73 -1.69
C VAL A 277 -0.75 -29.25 -3.12
N ASN A 278 -0.35 -28.49 -4.13
CA ASN A 278 -0.48 -28.84 -5.54
C ASN A 278 0.81 -29.44 -6.16
N MET A 279 1.77 -29.87 -5.34
CA MET A 279 2.98 -30.52 -5.87
C MET A 279 2.68 -31.83 -6.62
N GLU A 280 3.57 -32.19 -7.55
CA GLU A 280 3.40 -33.36 -8.43
C GLU A 280 3.65 -34.68 -7.69
N ASP A 281 4.65 -34.72 -6.80
CA ASP A 281 4.99 -35.92 -6.03
C ASP A 281 4.10 -36.03 -4.79
N LEU A 282 3.12 -36.93 -4.83
CA LEU A 282 2.18 -37.15 -3.74
C LEU A 282 2.78 -37.89 -2.54
N GLU A 283 3.84 -38.68 -2.74
CA GLU A 283 4.53 -39.38 -1.65
C GLU A 283 5.37 -38.38 -0.84
N GLU A 284 6.07 -37.49 -1.53
CA GLU A 284 6.78 -36.38 -0.90
C GLU A 284 5.79 -35.40 -0.23
N LEU A 285 4.68 -35.05 -0.90
CA LEU A 285 3.62 -34.22 -0.32
C LEU A 285 3.10 -34.83 0.98
N HIS A 286 2.77 -36.12 0.97
CA HIS A 286 2.29 -36.82 2.15
C HIS A 286 3.28 -36.73 3.30
N THR A 287 4.56 -36.97 3.03
CA THR A 287 5.62 -36.94 4.03
C THR A 287 5.72 -35.55 4.68
N GLN A 288 5.78 -34.49 3.87
CA GLN A 288 5.86 -33.11 4.38
C GLN A 288 4.61 -32.72 5.19
N LEU A 289 3.41 -33.08 4.70
CA LEU A 289 2.15 -32.82 5.40
C LEU A 289 2.03 -33.61 6.71
N ALA A 290 2.50 -34.87 6.73
CA ALA A 290 2.42 -35.72 7.90
C ALA A 290 3.32 -35.20 9.03
N ASP A 291 4.49 -34.67 8.68
CA ASP A 291 5.42 -34.05 9.63
C ASP A 291 4.86 -32.73 10.19
N ALA A 292 4.24 -31.89 9.35
CA ALA A 292 3.73 -30.58 9.76
C ALA A 292 2.37 -30.65 10.48
N LEU A 293 1.42 -31.43 9.95
CA LEU A 293 0.01 -31.40 10.35
C LEU A 293 -0.48 -32.71 10.99
N GLY A 294 0.28 -33.78 10.82
CA GLY A 294 -0.08 -35.14 11.23
C GLY A 294 -0.66 -36.00 10.10
N PRO A 295 -0.62 -37.33 10.25
CA PRO A 295 -0.91 -38.28 9.17
C PRO A 295 -2.36 -38.23 8.68
N ASP A 296 -3.33 -37.97 9.56
CA ASP A 296 -4.74 -37.96 9.21
C ASP A 296 -5.08 -36.82 8.23
N LYS A 297 -4.52 -35.61 8.47
CA LYS A 297 -4.69 -34.46 7.59
C LYS A 297 -3.93 -34.65 6.27
N ALA A 298 -2.74 -35.24 6.33
CA ALA A 298 -1.95 -35.58 5.14
C ALA A 298 -2.68 -36.56 4.22
N ASN A 299 -3.24 -37.65 4.78
CA ASN A 299 -4.05 -38.62 4.04
C ASN A 299 -5.22 -37.94 3.32
N PHE A 300 -5.93 -37.06 4.02
CA PHE A 300 -7.08 -36.36 3.46
C PHE A 300 -6.71 -35.41 2.31
N ILE A 301 -5.65 -34.60 2.46
CA ILE A 301 -5.23 -33.66 1.41
C ILE A 301 -4.76 -34.41 0.15
N VAL A 302 -4.00 -35.50 0.32
CA VAL A 302 -3.57 -36.32 -0.82
C VAL A 302 -4.76 -37.03 -1.47
N ALA A 303 -5.71 -37.53 -0.67
CA ALA A 303 -6.96 -38.09 -1.19
C ALA A 303 -7.73 -37.06 -2.02
N TYR A 304 -7.81 -35.80 -1.54
CA TYR A 304 -8.49 -34.72 -2.25
C TYR A 304 -7.84 -34.48 -3.61
N ARG A 305 -6.50 -34.47 -3.66
CA ARG A 305 -5.74 -34.34 -4.92
C ARG A 305 -6.02 -35.50 -5.89
N GLN A 306 -6.26 -36.72 -5.39
CA GLN A 306 -6.47 -37.91 -6.23
C GLN A 306 -7.88 -38.07 -6.78
N GLY A 307 -8.91 -37.67 -6.04
CA GLY A 307 -10.31 -37.90 -6.45
C GLY A 307 -11.30 -36.79 -6.16
N GLY A 308 -10.86 -35.67 -5.55
CA GLY A 308 -11.66 -34.47 -5.38
C GLY A 308 -12.74 -34.55 -4.30
N ALA A 309 -13.61 -33.55 -4.33
CA ALA A 309 -14.79 -33.49 -3.47
C ALA A 309 -15.78 -34.61 -3.80
N ALA A 310 -16.21 -35.34 -2.79
CA ALA A 310 -17.25 -36.35 -2.89
C ALA A 310 -18.62 -35.69 -3.13
N ASP A 311 -19.47 -36.36 -3.92
CA ASP A 311 -20.87 -35.98 -4.04
C ASP A 311 -21.59 -36.16 -2.69
N GLU A 312 -22.43 -35.20 -2.29
CA GLU A 312 -23.19 -35.25 -1.03
C GLU A 312 -24.11 -36.49 -0.94
N ASP A 313 -24.55 -37.00 -2.09
CA ASP A 313 -25.41 -38.18 -2.23
C ASP A 313 -24.62 -39.49 -2.47
N SER A 314 -23.28 -39.47 -2.32
CA SER A 314 -22.43 -40.63 -2.56
C SER A 314 -22.80 -41.81 -1.66
N THR A 315 -23.03 -42.98 -2.27
CA THR A 315 -23.37 -44.22 -1.55
C THR A 315 -22.15 -45.08 -1.21
N LEU A 316 -20.94 -44.56 -1.46
CA LEU A 316 -19.69 -45.26 -1.22
C LEU A 316 -19.44 -45.49 0.29
N PRO A 317 -18.67 -46.53 0.65
CA PRO A 317 -18.32 -46.77 2.04
C PRO A 317 -17.50 -45.62 2.60
N THR A 318 -17.89 -45.14 3.78
CA THR A 318 -17.18 -44.05 4.47
C THR A 318 -16.02 -44.60 5.30
N VAL A 319 -14.83 -44.01 5.14
CA VAL A 319 -13.59 -44.40 5.80
C VAL A 319 -13.01 -43.21 6.56
N SER A 320 -12.47 -43.47 7.75
CA SER A 320 -11.76 -42.44 8.53
C SER A 320 -10.34 -42.23 7.98
N PRO A 321 -9.80 -41.00 7.98
CA PRO A 321 -8.45 -40.71 7.50
C PRO A 321 -7.36 -41.54 8.19
N SER A 322 -7.52 -41.85 9.48
CA SER A 322 -6.56 -42.61 10.28
C SER A 322 -6.42 -44.09 9.91
N THR A 323 -7.40 -44.64 9.20
CA THR A 323 -7.41 -46.05 8.75
C THR A 323 -7.23 -46.19 7.25
N ALA A 324 -7.15 -45.07 6.52
CA ALA A 324 -7.07 -45.05 5.07
C ALA A 324 -5.70 -45.53 4.58
N THR A 325 -5.71 -46.29 3.49
CA THR A 325 -4.49 -46.75 2.81
C THR A 325 -4.35 -46.02 1.49
N MET A 326 -3.36 -45.12 1.39
CA MET A 326 -3.13 -44.30 0.21
C MET A 326 -2.33 -45.07 -0.86
N ASP A 327 -2.75 -44.96 -2.12
CA ASP A 327 -2.02 -45.47 -3.28
C ASP A 327 -1.34 -44.30 -4.01
N TYR A 328 -0.06 -44.08 -3.76
CA TYR A 328 0.72 -43.01 -4.37
C TYR A 328 1.08 -43.25 -5.85
N SER A 329 0.75 -44.42 -6.40
CA SER A 329 0.89 -44.65 -7.84
C SER A 329 -0.17 -43.92 -8.67
N LEU A 330 -1.28 -43.50 -8.03
CA LEU A 330 -2.31 -42.69 -8.64
C LEU A 330 -1.87 -41.22 -8.67
N PRO A 331 -1.91 -40.54 -9.82
CA PRO A 331 -1.57 -39.12 -9.91
C PRO A 331 -2.65 -38.25 -9.25
N GLY A 332 -2.28 -37.04 -8.84
CA GLY A 332 -3.25 -36.04 -8.38
C GLY A 332 -3.94 -35.38 -9.57
N SER A 333 -5.18 -35.76 -9.87
CA SER A 333 -5.96 -35.19 -10.98
C SER A 333 -6.59 -33.84 -10.63
N GLU A 334 -6.88 -33.60 -9.35
CA GLU A 334 -7.59 -32.41 -8.88
C GLU A 334 -6.62 -31.38 -8.33
N THR A 335 -6.91 -30.09 -8.54
CA THR A 335 -6.11 -28.97 -8.03
C THR A 335 -6.87 -28.21 -6.95
N VAL A 336 -6.19 -27.92 -5.85
CA VAL A 336 -6.73 -27.10 -4.77
C VAL A 336 -6.56 -25.63 -5.16
N SER A 337 -7.66 -24.92 -5.40
CA SER A 337 -7.62 -23.50 -5.77
C SER A 337 -7.48 -22.61 -4.54
N SER A 338 -8.20 -22.96 -3.47
CA SER A 338 -8.13 -22.33 -2.17
C SER A 338 -8.00 -23.38 -1.08
N LEU A 339 -7.20 -23.11 -0.04
CA LEU A 339 -7.14 -23.98 1.13
C LEU A 339 -8.49 -24.11 1.85
N LEU A 340 -9.40 -23.16 1.63
CA LEU A 340 -10.77 -23.20 2.16
C LEU A 340 -11.63 -24.26 1.47
N ASP A 341 -11.26 -24.72 0.26
CA ASP A 341 -11.99 -25.77 -0.48
C ASP A 341 -11.89 -27.14 0.23
N LEU A 342 -10.94 -27.30 1.16
CA LEU A 342 -10.75 -28.50 1.96
C LEU A 342 -11.71 -28.58 3.16
N ILE A 343 -12.40 -27.49 3.50
CA ILE A 343 -13.17 -27.35 4.74
C ILE A 343 -14.59 -27.87 4.54
N GLY A 344 -14.99 -28.81 5.39
CA GLY A 344 -16.36 -29.35 5.43
C GLY A 344 -16.72 -30.28 4.28
N VAL A 345 -15.75 -30.63 3.42
CA VAL A 345 -15.95 -31.48 2.24
C VAL A 345 -15.44 -32.89 2.53
N ASN A 346 -16.20 -33.92 2.15
CA ASN A 346 -15.71 -35.29 2.13
C ASN A 346 -15.04 -35.59 0.79
N VAL A 347 -14.16 -36.58 0.73
CA VAL A 347 -13.32 -36.79 -0.46
C VAL A 347 -13.52 -38.19 -1.01
N GLU A 348 -13.64 -38.33 -2.33
CA GLU A 348 -13.62 -39.63 -2.97
C GLU A 348 -12.18 -40.06 -3.25
N PHE A 349 -11.84 -41.31 -2.89
CA PHE A 349 -10.53 -41.87 -3.14
C PHE A 349 -10.58 -43.40 -3.28
N SER A 350 -9.47 -43.99 -3.70
CA SER A 350 -9.33 -45.44 -3.82
C SER A 350 -8.58 -46.02 -2.62
N ASP A 351 -9.30 -46.68 -1.72
CA ASP A 351 -8.72 -47.43 -0.59
C ASP A 351 -8.48 -48.89 -1.01
N ASN A 352 -7.21 -49.30 -1.11
CA ASN A 352 -6.83 -50.66 -1.56
C ASN A 352 -7.47 -51.08 -2.91
N GLY A 353 -7.66 -50.12 -3.82
CA GLY A 353 -8.29 -50.36 -5.13
C GLY A 353 -9.81 -50.39 -5.13
N GLN A 354 -10.46 -50.04 -4.01
CA GLN A 354 -11.92 -49.88 -3.91
C GLN A 354 -12.27 -48.40 -3.71
N ALA A 355 -13.27 -47.91 -4.43
CA ALA A 355 -13.77 -46.56 -4.25
C ALA A 355 -14.42 -46.40 -2.86
N ALA A 356 -14.00 -45.36 -2.14
CA ALA A 356 -14.45 -45.03 -0.80
C ALA A 356 -14.55 -43.51 -0.63
N VAL A 357 -15.31 -43.07 0.36
CA VAL A 357 -15.40 -41.66 0.75
C VAL A 357 -14.68 -41.46 2.07
N MET A 358 -13.71 -40.54 2.10
CA MET A 358 -13.00 -40.14 3.31
C MET A 358 -13.73 -38.99 4.00
N THR A 359 -13.93 -39.11 5.32
CA THR A 359 -14.49 -38.01 6.12
C THR A 359 -13.50 -36.88 6.32
N SER A 360 -13.96 -35.63 6.20
CA SER A 360 -13.11 -34.45 6.44
C SER A 360 -12.54 -34.40 7.87
N PRO A 361 -11.21 -34.22 8.04
CA PRO A 361 -10.63 -33.80 9.31
C PRO A 361 -10.83 -32.30 9.58
N PHE A 362 -11.42 -31.55 8.64
CA PHE A 362 -11.63 -30.10 8.70
C PHE A 362 -13.12 -29.75 8.79
N PRO A 363 -13.79 -29.96 9.93
CA PRO A 363 -15.20 -29.64 10.07
C PRO A 363 -15.48 -28.14 9.86
N ALA A 364 -16.56 -27.81 9.14
CA ALA A 364 -16.95 -26.42 8.83
C ALA A 364 -17.47 -25.62 10.05
N GLU A 365 -17.65 -26.27 11.21
CA GLU A 365 -18.10 -25.64 12.43
C GLU A 365 -17.09 -24.59 12.92
N SER A 366 -17.53 -23.33 13.09
CA SER A 366 -16.65 -22.20 13.41
C SER A 366 -15.82 -22.39 14.68
N GLY A 367 -16.32 -23.16 15.66
CA GLY A 367 -15.58 -23.48 16.88
C GLY A 367 -14.35 -24.35 16.63
N SER A 368 -14.50 -25.35 15.76
CA SER A 368 -13.46 -26.30 15.38
C SER A 368 -12.47 -25.67 14.39
N ALA A 369 -12.96 -24.87 13.44
CA ALA A 369 -12.15 -24.14 12.47
C ALA A 369 -11.10 -23.24 13.13
N ARG A 370 -11.41 -22.63 14.29
CA ARG A 370 -10.44 -21.81 15.03
C ARG A 370 -9.19 -22.56 15.50
N THR A 371 -9.24 -23.89 15.58
CA THR A 371 -8.12 -24.71 16.03
C THR A 371 -7.20 -25.12 14.89
N TYR A 372 -7.75 -25.56 13.76
CA TYR A 372 -6.95 -26.08 12.64
C TYR A 372 -6.65 -25.05 11.55
N LEU A 373 -7.47 -24.00 11.39
CA LEU A 373 -7.31 -23.07 10.28
C LEU A 373 -6.03 -22.23 10.36
N PRO A 374 -5.61 -21.71 11.54
CA PRO A 374 -4.32 -21.03 11.65
C PRO A 374 -3.16 -21.94 11.26
N GLU A 375 -3.15 -23.18 11.76
CA GLU A 375 -2.14 -24.18 11.46
C GLU A 375 -2.08 -24.50 9.95
N LEU A 376 -3.24 -24.69 9.29
CA LEU A 376 -3.29 -24.88 7.83
C LEU A 376 -2.76 -23.67 7.06
N LEU A 377 -3.16 -22.46 7.45
CA LEU A 377 -2.76 -21.25 6.75
C LEU A 377 -1.30 -20.88 7.00
N ASP A 378 -0.73 -21.29 8.14
CA ASP A 378 0.67 -21.06 8.49
C ASP A 378 1.59 -22.02 7.73
N GLU A 379 1.21 -23.29 7.57
CA GLU A 379 2.07 -24.31 6.95
C GLU A 379 1.84 -24.53 5.46
N LEU A 380 0.63 -24.29 4.93
CA LEU A 380 0.26 -24.68 3.57
C LEU A 380 0.12 -23.50 2.61
N THR A 381 0.30 -23.80 1.33
CA THR A 381 0.07 -22.87 0.22
C THR A 381 -0.43 -23.61 -1.01
N VAL A 382 -1.08 -22.88 -1.93
CA VAL A 382 -1.56 -23.41 -3.22
C VAL A 382 -0.62 -23.07 -4.38
N SER A 383 0.39 -22.24 -4.13
CA SER A 383 1.33 -21.72 -5.13
C SER A 383 2.78 -21.96 -4.71
N ALA A 384 3.65 -22.22 -5.68
CA ALA A 384 5.10 -22.35 -5.48
C ALA A 384 5.84 -21.00 -5.51
N GLU A 385 5.14 -19.90 -5.77
CA GLU A 385 5.74 -18.57 -5.82
C GLU A 385 6.26 -18.13 -4.44
N ALA A 386 7.33 -17.34 -4.39
CA ALA A 386 7.92 -16.86 -3.13
C ALA A 386 7.00 -15.88 -2.36
N SER A 387 6.07 -15.25 -3.07
CA SER A 387 5.07 -14.34 -2.51
C SER A 387 3.77 -14.45 -3.28
N THR A 388 2.66 -14.28 -2.58
CA THR A 388 1.34 -14.18 -3.20
C THR A 388 0.89 -12.71 -3.24
N PRO A 389 0.03 -12.33 -4.21
CA PRO A 389 -0.68 -11.06 -4.18
C PRO A 389 -1.28 -10.79 -2.81
N GLY A 390 -1.03 -9.59 -2.26
CA GLY A 390 -1.47 -9.26 -0.91
C GLY A 390 -2.99 -9.17 -0.85
N ARG A 391 -3.60 -10.03 -0.03
CA ARG A 391 -5.04 -10.03 0.25
C ARG A 391 -5.43 -8.84 1.11
N LEU A 392 -6.68 -8.38 1.03
CA LEU A 392 -7.17 -7.28 1.86
C LEU A 392 -7.11 -7.66 3.34
N ASN A 393 -6.32 -6.92 4.11
CA ASN A 393 -6.14 -7.13 5.55
C ASN A 393 -7.35 -6.59 6.31
N ILE A 394 -8.27 -7.49 6.66
CA ILE A 394 -9.52 -7.15 7.37
C ILE A 394 -9.32 -6.62 8.79
N ASN A 395 -8.11 -6.64 9.35
CA ASN A 395 -7.84 -6.07 10.66
C ASN A 395 -7.45 -4.59 10.58
N GLN A 396 -6.94 -4.13 9.44
CA GLN A 396 -6.45 -2.77 9.24
C GLN A 396 -7.18 -2.01 8.13
N ALA A 397 -7.89 -2.70 7.24
CA ALA A 397 -8.56 -2.07 6.12
C ALA A 397 -9.61 -1.04 6.57
N PRO A 398 -9.69 0.13 5.93
CA PRO A 398 -10.72 1.13 6.23
C PRO A 398 -12.13 0.55 6.10
N ARG A 399 -13.07 1.07 6.91
CA ARG A 399 -14.49 0.64 6.92
C ARG A 399 -15.08 0.59 5.51
N VAL A 400 -14.80 1.61 4.71
CA VAL A 400 -15.25 1.76 3.32
C VAL A 400 -14.93 0.51 2.49
N LEU A 401 -13.69 0.01 2.55
CA LEU A 401 -13.27 -1.15 1.75
C LEU A 401 -13.89 -2.47 2.23
N LEU A 402 -14.18 -2.60 3.52
CA LEU A 402 -14.82 -3.81 4.06
C LEU A 402 -16.24 -4.01 3.51
N TYR A 403 -16.97 -2.91 3.28
CA TYR A 403 -18.28 -2.96 2.64
C TYR A 403 -18.23 -3.38 1.17
N GLY A 404 -17.06 -3.27 0.53
CA GLY A 404 -16.81 -3.75 -0.82
C GLY A 404 -16.47 -5.23 -0.91
N VAL A 405 -16.25 -5.91 0.22
CA VAL A 405 -15.92 -7.34 0.20
C VAL A 405 -17.17 -8.14 -0.17
N PRO A 406 -17.13 -8.93 -1.27
CA PRO A 406 -18.27 -9.73 -1.70
C PRO A 406 -18.73 -10.68 -0.60
N ASN A 407 -20.04 -10.90 -0.50
CA ASN A 407 -20.68 -11.79 0.48
C ASN A 407 -20.42 -11.41 1.95
N MET A 408 -19.99 -10.18 2.25
CA MET A 408 -19.81 -9.68 3.62
C MET A 408 -20.96 -8.73 3.99
N PRO A 409 -21.96 -9.18 4.79
CA PRO A 409 -23.08 -8.32 5.16
C PRO A 409 -22.65 -7.24 6.15
N PRO A 410 -23.36 -6.08 6.20
CA PRO A 410 -23.00 -4.95 7.06
C PRO A 410 -22.82 -5.29 8.54
N GLU A 411 -23.62 -6.23 9.06
CA GLU A 411 -23.53 -6.66 10.45
C GLU A 411 -22.19 -7.32 10.77
N VAL A 412 -21.62 -8.06 9.81
CA VAL A 412 -20.29 -8.69 9.95
C VAL A 412 -19.20 -7.62 9.89
N VAL A 413 -19.33 -6.63 9.00
CA VAL A 413 -18.38 -5.51 8.92
C VAL A 413 -18.31 -4.76 10.26
N GLU A 414 -19.46 -4.41 10.84
CA GLU A 414 -19.50 -3.69 12.11
C GLU A 414 -19.00 -4.56 13.28
N GLN A 415 -19.25 -5.87 13.27
CA GLN A 415 -18.66 -6.78 14.25
C GLN A 415 -17.14 -6.86 14.12
N LEU A 416 -16.60 -6.92 12.90
CA LEU A 416 -15.16 -6.92 12.66
C LEU A 416 -14.53 -5.64 13.18
N ILE A 417 -15.09 -4.48 12.84
CA ILE A 417 -14.60 -3.18 13.31
C ILE A 417 -14.66 -3.10 14.84
N ALA A 418 -15.76 -3.54 15.46
CA ALA A 418 -15.89 -3.54 16.92
C ALA A 418 -14.91 -4.48 17.63
N THR A 419 -14.38 -5.50 16.94
CA THR A 419 -13.43 -6.47 17.49
C THR A 419 -11.97 -6.01 17.35
N ARG A 420 -11.69 -4.99 16.52
CA ARG A 420 -10.36 -4.36 16.41
C ARG A 420 -10.10 -3.58 17.70
N MET A 421 -9.40 -4.19 18.64
CA MET A 421 -8.90 -3.54 19.87
C MET A 421 -7.49 -3.02 19.71
#